data_AF-A0A2V8FCX4-F1
#
_entry.id   AF-A0A2V8FCX4-F1
#
_cell.length_a   1.000
_cell.length_b   1.000
_cell.length_c   1.000
_cell.angle_alpha   90.00
_cell.angle_beta   90.00
_cell.angle_gamma   90.00
#
_symmetry.space_group_name_H-M   'P 1'
#
loop_
_entity.id
_entity.type
_entity.pdbx_description
1 polymer ?
#
loop_
_entity_poly.entity_id
_entity_poly.type
_entity_poly.pdbx_seq_one_letter_code
_entity_poly.pdbx_strand_id
1 'polypeptide(L)'
;MRRISVRTVASFLLVLSLSVALPRLLLFHVARDRLQAAQGPRGRATDRQQTTPAPRFGVVEYPPRPPADPAAVERGKALYGVNCTFCHGTDARVATAAVPISFARPLSWTTSTAN
;
A
#
# COMPACT_ATOMS: atom_id res chain seq x y z
N MET A 1 2.74 -37.09 47.88
CA MET A 1 3.27 -36.08 46.92
C MET A 1 3.08 -36.61 45.50
N ARG A 2 2.15 -36.04 44.69
CA ARG A 2 1.93 -36.47 43.30
C ARG A 2 3.02 -35.89 42.40
N ARG A 3 3.92 -36.72 41.86
CA ARG A 3 4.91 -36.27 40.86
C ARG A 3 4.19 -36.03 39.54
N ILE A 4 4.19 -34.78 39.07
CA ILE A 4 3.65 -34.42 37.76
C ILE A 4 4.57 -35.06 36.71
N SER A 5 3.99 -35.87 35.81
CA SER A 5 4.75 -36.53 34.75
C SER A 5 5.16 -35.52 33.67
N VAL A 6 6.38 -35.65 33.15
CA VAL A 6 6.90 -34.84 32.03
C VAL A 6 5.95 -34.90 30.83
N ARG A 7 5.26 -36.03 30.63
CA ARG A 7 4.24 -36.20 29.60
C ARG A 7 3.05 -35.25 29.79
N THR A 8 2.60 -35.05 31.03
CA THR A 8 1.50 -34.14 31.35
C THR A 8 1.87 -32.69 31.07
N VAL A 9 3.10 -32.29 31.41
CA VAL A 9 3.61 -30.94 31.13
C VAL A 9 3.74 -30.70 29.63
N ALA A 10 4.30 -31.65 28.89
CA ALA A 10 4.46 -31.54 27.44
C ALA A 10 3.11 -31.44 26.70
N SER A 11 2.12 -32.25 27.09
CA SER A 11 0.77 -32.17 26.52
C SER A 11 0.11 -30.83 26.82
N PHE A 12 0.27 -30.30 28.04
CA PHE A 12 -0.30 -29.01 28.41
C PHE A 12 0.30 -27.85 27.61
N LEU A 13 1.62 -27.86 27.42
CA LEU A 13 2.32 -26.86 26.61
C LEU A 13 1.92 -26.91 25.14
N LEU A 14 1.76 -28.12 24.57
CA LEU A 14 1.32 -28.29 23.18
C LEU A 14 -0.10 -27.75 22.97
N VAL A 15 -1.03 -28.10 23.86
CA VAL A 15 -2.43 -27.63 23.78
C VAL A 15 -2.50 -26.11 23.94
N LEU A 16 -1.74 -25.53 24.87
CA LEU A 16 -1.67 -24.08 25.06
C LEU A 16 -1.11 -23.38 23.81
N SER A 17 -0.05 -23.93 23.21
CA SER A 17 0.56 -23.41 21.98
C SER A 17 -0.42 -23.43 20.80
N LEU A 18 -1.10 -24.56 20.57
CA LEU A 18 -2.12 -24.67 19.51
C LEU A 18 -3.28 -23.71 19.74
N SER A 19 -3.75 -23.58 20.99
CA SER A 19 -4.87 -22.70 21.36
C SER A 19 -4.56 -21.21 21.10
N VAL A 20 -3.28 -20.84 21.11
CA VAL A 20 -2.84 -19.46 20.82
C VAL A 20 -2.48 -19.27 19.35
N ALA A 21 -1.85 -20.26 18.71
CA ALA A 21 -1.37 -20.15 17.33
C ALA A 21 -2.49 -20.21 16.29
N LEU A 22 -3.47 -21.10 16.47
CA LEU A 22 -4.58 -21.27 15.54
C LEU A 22 -5.44 -20.01 15.35
N PRO A 23 -5.94 -19.32 16.40
CA PRO A 23 -6.73 -18.11 16.21
C PRO A 23 -5.91 -16.97 15.59
N ARG A 24 -4.61 -16.87 15.92
CA ARG A 24 -3.71 -15.89 15.30
C ARG A 24 -3.54 -16.13 13.80
N LEU A 25 -3.36 -17.37 13.38
CA LEU A 25 -3.24 -17.74 11.97
C LEU A 25 -4.55 -17.49 11.21
N LEU A 26 -5.69 -17.84 11.81
CA LEU A 26 -7.02 -17.58 11.25
C LEU A 26 -7.25 -16.08 11.05
N LEU A 27 -6.96 -15.27 12.06
CA LEU A 27 -7.04 -13.81 11.97
C LEU A 27 -6.14 -13.26 10.85
N PHE A 28 -4.93 -13.78 10.72
CA PHE A 28 -4.01 -13.38 9.66
C PHE A 28 -4.55 -13.72 8.26
N HIS A 29 -5.14 -14.90 8.06
CA HIS A 29 -5.77 -15.27 6.79
C HIS A 29 -6.99 -14.40 6.47
N VAL A 30 -7.90 -14.20 7.43
CA VAL A 30 -9.05 -13.31 7.25
C VAL A 30 -8.60 -11.88 6.91
N ALA A 31 -7.59 -11.35 7.60
CA ALA A 31 -7.03 -10.04 7.29
C ALA A 31 -6.43 -9.99 5.88
N ARG A 32 -5.74 -11.04 5.45
CA ARG A 32 -5.17 -11.16 4.11
C ARG A 32 -6.25 -11.18 3.03
N ASP A 33 -7.31 -11.95 3.21
CA ASP A 33 -8.44 -12.02 2.27
C ASP A 33 -9.14 -10.67 2.14
N ARG A 34 -9.32 -9.95 3.26
CA ARG A 34 -9.89 -8.60 3.26
C ARG A 34 -8.99 -7.61 2.53
N LEU A 35 -7.67 -7.72 2.69
CA LEU A 35 -6.70 -6.90 1.94
C LEU A 35 -6.72 -7.21 0.45
N GLN A 36 -6.86 -8.48 0.06
CA GLN A 36 -6.96 -8.89 -1.34
C GLN A 36 -8.27 -8.44 -1.98
N ALA A 37 -9.40 -8.55 -1.26
CA ALA A 37 -10.69 -8.04 -1.73
C ALA A 37 -10.68 -6.50 -1.86
N ALA A 38 -9.99 -5.81 -0.95
CA ALA A 38 -9.79 -4.35 -1.04
C ALA A 38 -8.89 -3.96 -2.23
N GLN A 39 -7.94 -4.83 -2.60
CA GLN A 39 -7.26 -4.76 -3.89
C GLN A 39 -8.19 -5.31 -4.98
N GLY A 40 -9.33 -4.64 -5.21
CA GLY A 40 -10.21 -4.89 -6.35
C GLY A 40 -9.39 -5.00 -7.65
N PRO A 41 -9.92 -5.68 -8.69
CA PRO A 41 -9.15 -6.16 -9.83
C PRO A 41 -8.19 -5.08 -10.28
N ARG A 42 -6.88 -5.27 -10.03
CA ARG A 42 -5.83 -4.37 -10.48
C ARG A 42 -6.16 -4.08 -11.91
N GLY A 43 -6.55 -2.83 -12.20
CA GLY A 43 -7.12 -2.43 -13.47
C GLY A 43 -6.37 -3.16 -14.56
N ARG A 44 -6.99 -4.21 -15.10
CA ARG A 44 -6.38 -4.99 -16.15
C ARG A 44 -6.22 -3.93 -17.22
N ALA A 45 -4.97 -3.60 -17.53
CA ALA A 45 -4.65 -2.72 -18.65
C ALA A 45 -5.07 -3.48 -19.91
N THR A 46 -6.39 -3.56 -20.14
CA THR A 46 -7.03 -4.07 -21.36
C THR A 46 -7.35 -2.93 -22.30
N ASP A 47 -6.87 -1.72 -22.05
CA ASP A 47 -6.42 -0.93 -23.18
C ASP A 47 -5.00 -1.35 -23.49
N ARG A 48 -4.95 -2.35 -24.37
CA ARG A 48 -3.96 -2.41 -25.42
C ARG A 48 -3.79 -1.00 -25.94
N GLN A 49 -2.74 -0.34 -25.46
CA GLN A 49 -2.13 0.83 -26.05
C GLN A 49 -2.34 0.75 -27.56
N GLN A 50 -3.29 1.52 -28.09
CA GLN A 50 -3.31 1.77 -29.52
C GLN A 50 -1.93 2.35 -29.80
N THR A 51 -1.11 1.53 -30.45
CA THR A 51 0.23 1.87 -30.91
C THR A 51 0.07 2.82 -32.09
N THR A 52 -0.42 4.03 -31.80
CA THR A 52 -0.18 5.18 -32.65
C THR A 52 1.33 5.45 -32.50
N PRO A 53 2.10 5.52 -33.59
CA PRO A 53 3.50 5.91 -33.50
C PRO A 53 3.61 7.23 -32.76
N ALA A 54 4.27 7.22 -31.60
CA ALA A 54 4.45 8.43 -30.80
C ALA A 54 5.19 9.47 -31.65
N PRO A 55 4.74 10.75 -31.66
CA PRO A 55 5.44 11.81 -32.37
C PRO A 55 6.87 11.89 -31.84
N ARG A 56 7.84 11.96 -32.76
CA ARG A 56 9.25 11.80 -32.39
C ARG A 56 9.78 12.88 -31.45
N PHE A 57 9.18 14.07 -31.41
CA PHE A 57 9.35 15.06 -30.34
C PHE A 57 8.12 15.98 -30.35
N GLY A 58 7.41 16.10 -29.23
CA GLY A 58 6.26 16.98 -29.09
C GLY A 58 5.67 16.91 -27.68
N VAL A 59 5.08 18.02 -27.20
CA VAL A 59 4.27 18.01 -25.97
C VAL A 59 3.00 17.24 -26.27
N VAL A 60 2.95 15.98 -25.83
CA VAL A 60 1.71 15.19 -25.87
C VAL A 60 0.89 15.62 -24.67
N GLU A 61 -0.29 16.20 -24.93
CA GLU A 61 -1.26 16.49 -23.88
C GLU A 61 -1.62 15.19 -23.17
N TYR A 62 -1.44 15.15 -21.85
CA TYR A 62 -1.79 13.97 -21.09
C TYR A 62 -3.33 13.87 -21.05
N PRO A 63 -3.92 12.74 -21.43
CA PRO A 63 -5.37 12.61 -21.41
C PRO A 63 -5.90 12.84 -19.98
N PRO A 64 -7.10 13.45 -19.83
CA PRO A 64 -7.66 13.71 -18.52
C PRO A 64 -7.77 12.41 -17.72
N ARG A 65 -7.22 12.40 -16.51
CA ARG A 65 -7.31 11.24 -15.63
C ARG A 65 -8.76 11.10 -15.15
N PRO A 66 -9.38 9.91 -15.24
CA PRO A 66 -10.68 9.70 -14.63
C PRO A 66 -10.60 9.91 -13.11
N PRO A 67 -11.71 10.28 -12.45
CA PRO A 67 -11.77 10.38 -11.00
C PRO A 67 -11.27 9.08 -10.34
N ALA A 68 -10.43 9.21 -9.33
CA ALA A 68 -9.94 8.06 -8.59
C ALA A 68 -11.05 7.44 -7.73
N ASP A 69 -11.07 6.10 -7.63
CA ASP A 69 -11.91 5.39 -6.67
C ASP A 69 -11.58 5.85 -5.23
N PRO A 70 -12.57 6.33 -4.44
CA PRO A 70 -12.34 6.76 -3.06
C PRO A 70 -11.66 5.71 -2.19
N ALA A 71 -11.98 4.42 -2.38
CA ALA A 71 -11.36 3.35 -1.60
C ALA A 71 -9.87 3.19 -1.96
N ALA A 72 -9.51 3.36 -3.24
CA ALA A 72 -8.13 3.40 -3.68
C ALA A 72 -7.37 4.62 -3.13
N VAL A 73 -8.03 5.78 -3.07
CA VAL A 73 -7.45 7.01 -2.48
C VAL A 73 -7.14 6.82 -0.99
N GLU A 74 -8.08 6.29 -0.21
CA GLU A 74 -7.85 6.05 1.22
C GLU A 74 -6.74 5.03 1.48
N ARG A 75 -6.70 3.93 0.71
CA ARG A 75 -5.57 2.98 0.78
C ARG A 75 -4.24 3.66 0.43
N GLY A 76 -4.24 4.48 -0.61
CA GLY A 76 -3.05 5.23 -1.04
C GLY A 76 -2.54 6.17 0.06
N LYS A 77 -3.42 6.91 0.73
CA LYS A 77 -3.07 7.78 1.87
C LYS A 77 -2.40 7.00 3.00
N ALA A 78 -2.95 5.85 3.39
CA ALA A 78 -2.36 5.01 4.44
C ALA A 78 -0.95 4.51 4.06
N LEU A 79 -0.78 4.01 2.84
CA LEU A 79 0.52 3.55 2.35
C LEU A 79 1.54 4.68 2.24
N TYR A 80 1.12 5.85 1.76
CA TYR A 80 1.96 7.04 1.66
C TYR A 80 2.49 7.45 3.05
N GLY A 81 1.57 7.48 4.04
CA GLY A 81 1.86 7.74 5.45
C GLY A 81 3.01 6.90 6.00
N VAL A 82 2.99 5.59 5.73
CA VAL A 82 3.95 4.62 6.28
C VAL A 82 5.29 4.61 5.53
N ASN A 83 5.27 4.79 4.20
CA ASN A 83 6.44 4.47 3.36
C ASN A 83 7.13 5.70 2.76
N CYS A 84 6.42 6.83 2.63
CA CYS A 84 6.86 7.94 1.78
C CYS A 84 7.06 9.24 2.55
N THR A 85 6.29 9.48 3.60
CA THR A 85 6.28 10.76 4.34
C THR A 85 7.63 11.13 4.95
N PHE A 86 8.45 10.14 5.32
CA PHE A 86 9.78 10.36 5.88
C PHE A 86 10.67 11.20 4.95
N CYS A 87 10.64 10.91 3.64
CA CYS A 87 11.44 11.61 2.62
C CYS A 87 10.65 12.72 1.91
N HIS A 88 9.34 12.56 1.73
CA HIS A 88 8.52 13.45 0.88
C HIS A 88 7.58 14.38 1.66
N GLY A 89 7.57 14.30 3.00
CA GLY A 89 6.68 15.07 3.86
C GLY A 89 5.25 14.51 3.87
N THR A 90 4.41 15.00 4.78
CA THR A 90 3.02 14.54 4.94
C THR A 90 2.13 14.91 3.76
N ASP A 91 2.41 16.03 3.11
CA ASP A 91 1.59 16.58 2.02
C ASP A 91 2.23 16.41 0.64
N ALA A 92 3.28 15.59 0.50
CA ALA A 92 4.07 15.43 -0.73
C ALA A 92 4.71 16.71 -1.26
N ARG A 93 4.85 17.74 -0.41
CA ARG A 93 5.25 19.10 -0.81
C ARG A 93 6.67 19.47 -0.39
N VAL A 94 7.28 18.78 0.57
CA VAL A 94 8.59 19.16 1.13
C VAL A 94 9.43 17.93 1.46
N ALA A 95 10.62 17.89 0.88
CA ALA A 95 11.71 17.04 1.34
C ALA A 95 12.15 17.54 2.73
N THR A 96 12.08 16.67 3.74
CA THR A 96 12.54 17.00 5.10
C THR A 96 14.03 17.39 5.06
N ALA A 97 14.53 18.05 6.12
CA ALA A 97 15.85 18.70 6.22
C ALA A 97 17.11 17.86 5.83
N ALA A 98 16.96 16.60 5.44
CA ALA A 98 18.01 15.69 5.00
C ALA A 98 18.18 15.58 3.46
N VAL A 99 17.37 16.26 2.65
CA VAL A 99 17.52 16.28 1.18
C VAL A 99 18.00 17.67 0.73
N PRO A 100 19.11 17.78 -0.02
CA PRO A 100 19.59 19.07 -0.50
C PRO A 100 18.53 19.74 -1.37
N ILE A 101 18.32 21.03 -1.10
CA ILE A 101 17.45 22.00 -1.81
C ILE A 101 17.58 22.01 -3.35
N SER A 102 18.60 21.36 -3.90
CA SER A 102 18.82 21.23 -5.35
C SER A 102 17.86 20.30 -6.09
N PHE A 103 17.03 19.52 -5.38
CA PHE A 103 15.90 18.77 -5.97
C PHE A 103 14.55 19.51 -5.90
N ALA A 104 14.56 20.75 -5.39
CA ALA A 104 13.36 21.59 -5.39
C ALA A 104 13.10 22.17 -6.80
N ARG A 105 12.23 21.45 -7.53
CA ARG A 105 11.35 21.87 -8.66
C ARG A 105 11.90 21.68 -10.08
N PRO A 106 11.02 21.24 -11.01
CA PRO A 106 10.20 22.22 -11.72
C PRO A 106 8.73 22.22 -11.28
N LEU A 107 8.09 23.37 -11.46
CA LEU A 107 6.68 23.63 -11.19
C LEU A 107 5.76 22.71 -12.03
N SER A 108 4.81 21.98 -11.42
CA SER A 108 3.56 21.57 -12.12
C SER A 108 2.49 20.81 -11.31
N TRP A 109 2.63 20.56 -10.00
CA TRP A 109 1.64 19.72 -9.28
C TRP A 109 0.46 20.52 -8.70
N THR A 110 0.51 21.86 -8.76
CA THR A 110 -0.52 22.75 -8.21
C THR A 110 -1.31 23.54 -9.26
N THR A 111 -1.07 23.32 -10.56
CA THR A 111 -1.87 23.97 -11.61
C THR A 111 -3.02 23.10 -12.14
N SER A 112 -3.30 21.94 -11.55
CA SER A 112 -4.56 21.22 -11.79
C SER A 112 -5.64 21.68 -10.81
N THR A 113 -5.95 22.97 -10.83
CA THR A 113 -7.30 23.46 -10.54
C THR A 113 -7.84 23.96 -11.88
N ALA A 114 -8.30 23.03 -12.71
CA ALA A 114 -9.18 23.37 -13.82
C ALA A 114 -10.57 23.60 -13.21
N ASN A 115 -10.89 24.87 -13.00
CA ASN A 115 -12.26 25.39 -13.11
C ASN A 115 -12.39 25.95 -14.53
#